data_AF-A0A965AA82-F1
#
_entry.id   AF-A0A965AA82-F1
#
_cell.length_a   1.000
_cell.length_b   1.000
_cell.length_c   1.000
_cell.angle_alpha   90.00
_cell.angle_beta   90.00
_cell.angle_gamma   90.00
#
_symmetry.space_group_name_H-M   'P 1'
#
loop_
_entity.id
_entity.type
_entity.pdbx_description
1 polymer ?
#
loop_
_entity_poly.entity_id
_entity_poly.type
_entity_poly.pdbx_seq_one_letter_code
_entity_poly.pdbx_strand_id
1 'polypeptide(L)'
;MNRKHLIVTALGFASVLIVQSCGSSSGDQSKNSDEFTAAEESLKQQIEEVVYNIPSPSEIPYLLQATGAEFNQSLINPRTKADQYANRTEKAALNLGAYAADIGYLSSYDKSQEAIDYLNACKGLADNLGVIGSFDLAVLKRFESNISNKDSLAILLNETINKTESFLKDDSRNKLAALVLTGSFIESLYISTGIVKSYPKDMLPTDQR
;
A
#
# COMPACT_ATOMS: atom_id res chain seq x y z
N MET A 1 18.29 -14.34 -48.64
CA MET A 1 18.59 -13.52 -47.45
C MET A 1 17.30 -13.36 -46.66
N ASN A 2 17.22 -13.98 -45.48
CA ASN A 2 15.94 -14.28 -44.81
C ASN A 2 15.37 -13.09 -44.04
N ARG A 3 14.09 -12.76 -44.29
CA ARG A 3 13.31 -11.67 -43.64
C ARG A 3 13.33 -11.66 -42.11
N LYS A 4 13.63 -12.80 -41.46
CA LYS A 4 13.77 -12.90 -40.00
C LYS A 4 15.01 -12.17 -39.45
N HIS A 5 16.08 -12.05 -40.24
CA HIS A 5 17.28 -11.31 -39.82
C HIS A 5 17.12 -9.79 -39.97
N LEU A 6 16.20 -9.31 -40.81
CA LEU A 6 15.94 -7.88 -41.01
C LEU A 6 15.13 -7.26 -39.85
N ILE A 7 14.28 -8.06 -39.18
CA ILE A 7 13.46 -7.61 -38.05
C ILE A 7 14.28 -7.57 -36.75
N VAL A 8 15.21 -8.53 -36.56
CA VAL A 8 16.07 -8.60 -35.37
C VAL A 8 17.10 -7.46 -35.35
N THR A 9 17.60 -7.02 -36.50
CA THR A 9 18.49 -5.85 -36.58
C THR A 9 17.76 -4.51 -36.45
N ALA A 10 16.46 -4.45 -36.75
CA ALA A 10 15.65 -3.23 -36.58
C ALA A 10 15.27 -2.96 -35.11
N LEU A 11 15.06 -4.00 -34.28
CA LEU A 11 14.80 -3.82 -32.84
C LEU A 11 16.06 -3.53 -32.01
N GLY A 12 17.26 -3.87 -32.50
CA GLY A 12 18.53 -3.58 -31.83
C GLY A 12 19.01 -2.13 -31.96
N PHE A 13 18.43 -1.35 -32.88
CA PHE A 13 18.88 0.02 -33.18
C PHE A 13 18.03 1.12 -32.51
N ALA A 14 16.89 0.77 -31.92
CA ALA A 14 16.04 1.72 -31.20
C ALA A 14 16.51 1.99 -29.75
N SER A 15 17.41 1.16 -29.20
CA SER A 15 17.86 1.24 -27.81
C SER A 15 19.14 2.05 -27.60
N VAL A 16 19.74 2.62 -28.66
CA VAL A 16 21.04 3.31 -28.61
C VAL A 16 20.93 4.82 -28.89
N LEU A 17 19.71 5.38 -28.94
CA LEU A 17 19.51 6.82 -29.16
C LEU A 17 19.22 7.66 -27.90
N ILE A 18 19.26 7.09 -26.69
CA ILE A 18 18.96 7.84 -25.45
C ILE A 18 20.24 8.37 -24.74
N VAL A 19 21.45 8.08 -25.24
CA VAL A 19 22.69 8.43 -24.51
C VAL A 19 23.52 9.58 -25.11
N GLN A 20 22.98 10.37 -26.05
CA GLN A 20 23.67 11.54 -26.61
C GLN A 20 22.99 12.88 -26.32
N SER A 21 22.52 13.10 -25.09
CA SER A 21 22.11 14.45 -24.64
C SER A 21 22.84 14.92 -23.38
N CYS A 22 24.13 14.60 -23.28
CA CYS A 22 25.02 15.33 -22.38
C CYS A 22 26.23 15.84 -23.20
N GLY A 23 25.93 16.74 -24.13
CA GLY A 23 26.90 17.55 -24.87
C GLY A 23 26.72 19.00 -24.47
N SER A 24 27.73 19.57 -23.82
CA SER A 24 27.84 20.96 -23.39
C SER A 24 27.53 21.96 -24.51
N SER A 25 26.47 22.74 -24.35
CA SER A 25 26.35 24.07 -24.95
C SER A 25 25.85 25.05 -23.89
N SER A 26 26.68 26.05 -23.60
CA SER A 26 26.37 27.17 -22.73
C SER A 26 25.26 28.00 -23.36
N GLY A 27 24.06 27.97 -22.78
CA GLY A 27 22.94 28.79 -23.23
C GLY A 27 21.67 28.57 -22.41
N ASP A 28 21.39 29.53 -21.52
CA ASP A 28 20.10 29.81 -20.87
C ASP A 28 19.56 28.80 -19.83
N GLN A 29 20.11 28.85 -18.60
CA GLN A 29 19.66 28.07 -17.44
C GLN A 29 18.37 28.58 -16.78
N SER A 30 17.72 29.64 -17.27
CA SER A 30 16.56 30.25 -16.59
C SER A 30 15.20 29.68 -16.98
N LYS A 31 15.06 28.97 -18.11
CA LYS A 31 13.75 28.47 -18.58
C LYS A 31 13.42 27.04 -18.15
N ASN A 32 14.43 26.27 -17.75
CA ASN A 32 14.26 24.86 -17.42
C ASN A 32 13.79 24.64 -15.97
N SER A 33 14.11 25.57 -15.04
CA SER A 33 13.68 25.47 -13.65
C SER A 33 12.17 25.65 -13.52
N ASP A 34 11.62 26.67 -14.17
CA ASP A 34 10.22 27.08 -13.97
C ASP A 34 9.27 26.07 -14.62
N GLU A 35 9.65 25.49 -15.76
CA GLU A 35 8.90 24.42 -16.43
C GLU A 35 8.97 23.11 -15.63
N PHE A 36 10.11 22.79 -15.02
CA PHE A 36 10.26 21.63 -14.13
C PHE A 36 9.47 21.79 -12.83
N THR A 37 9.51 22.98 -12.21
CA THR A 37 8.73 23.27 -10.99
C THR A 37 7.23 23.25 -11.26
N ALA A 38 6.78 23.80 -12.40
CA ALA A 38 5.37 23.74 -12.80
C ALA A 38 4.92 22.29 -13.09
N ALA A 39 5.78 21.46 -13.68
CA ALA A 39 5.50 20.03 -13.89
C ALA A 39 5.45 19.26 -12.56
N GLU A 40 6.33 19.56 -11.61
CA GLU A 40 6.30 18.97 -10.26
C GLU A 40 5.01 19.34 -9.51
N GLU A 41 4.59 20.60 -9.57
CA GLU A 41 3.39 21.10 -8.89
C GLU A 41 2.10 20.54 -9.51
N SER A 42 2.05 20.45 -10.85
CA SER A 42 0.98 19.78 -11.58
C SER A 42 0.90 18.29 -11.27
N LEU A 43 2.04 17.60 -11.16
CA LEU A 43 2.08 16.19 -10.79
C LEU A 43 1.61 16.00 -9.33
N LYS A 44 1.99 16.89 -8.41
CA LYS A 44 1.49 16.86 -7.02
C LYS A 44 -0.03 17.00 -6.97
N GLN A 45 -0.60 17.97 -7.69
CA GLN A 45 -2.06 18.14 -7.76
C GLN A 45 -2.78 16.92 -8.34
N GLN A 46 -2.25 16.34 -9.42
CA GLN A 46 -2.83 15.14 -10.02
C GLN A 46 -2.73 13.93 -9.07
N ILE A 47 -1.61 13.79 -8.35
CA ILE A 47 -1.46 12.74 -7.33
C ILE A 47 -2.43 12.98 -6.17
N GLU A 48 -2.58 14.21 -5.68
CA GLU A 48 -3.55 14.53 -4.64
C GLU A 48 -4.98 14.19 -5.09
N GLU A 49 -5.39 14.62 -6.28
CA GLU A 49 -6.72 14.34 -6.83
C GLU A 49 -6.98 12.83 -6.96
N VAL A 50 -6.00 12.05 -7.40
CA VAL A 50 -6.14 10.58 -7.51
C VAL A 50 -6.14 9.92 -6.12
N VAL A 51 -5.27 10.34 -5.21
CA VAL A 51 -5.15 9.75 -3.86
C VAL A 51 -6.38 10.04 -3.00
N TYR A 52 -6.99 11.23 -3.10
CA TYR A 52 -8.23 11.55 -2.38
C TYR A 52 -9.46 10.74 -2.84
N ASN A 53 -9.43 10.22 -4.08
CA ASN A 53 -10.53 9.45 -4.65
C ASN A 53 -10.38 7.93 -4.45
N ILE A 54 -9.23 7.47 -3.95
CA ILE A 54 -9.00 6.05 -3.67
C ILE A 54 -9.26 5.83 -2.17
N PRO A 55 -10.13 4.87 -1.79
CA PRO A 55 -10.34 4.51 -0.39
C PRO A 55 -9.00 4.12 0.24
N SER A 56 -8.85 4.31 1.55
CA SER A 56 -7.61 3.87 2.20
C SER A 56 -7.42 2.38 1.96
N PRO A 57 -6.17 1.88 1.83
CA PRO A 57 -5.99 0.46 1.51
C PRO A 57 -6.63 -0.45 2.59
N SER A 58 -6.63 -0.02 3.85
CA SER A 58 -7.36 -0.64 4.96
C SER A 58 -8.90 -0.68 4.82
N GLU A 59 -9.50 0.18 3.99
CA GLU A 59 -10.94 0.23 3.70
C GLU A 59 -11.35 -0.67 2.53
N ILE A 60 -10.42 -0.96 1.61
CA ILE A 60 -10.68 -1.81 0.43
C ILE A 60 -11.33 -3.16 0.83
N PRO A 61 -10.89 -3.85 1.89
CA PRO A 61 -11.55 -5.06 2.34
C PRO A 61 -13.03 -4.94 2.72
N TYR A 62 -13.48 -3.77 3.17
CA TYR A 62 -14.89 -3.51 3.47
C TYR A 62 -15.69 -3.36 2.17
N LEU A 63 -15.12 -2.70 1.16
CA LEU A 63 -15.71 -2.60 -0.16
C LEU A 63 -15.83 -3.97 -0.83
N LEU A 64 -14.82 -4.83 -0.70
CA LEU A 64 -14.85 -6.19 -1.23
C LEU A 64 -15.88 -7.05 -0.51
N GLN A 65 -15.97 -6.95 0.82
CA GLN A 65 -17.00 -7.66 1.59
C GLN A 65 -18.41 -7.26 1.15
N ALA A 66 -18.64 -5.98 0.84
CA ALA A 66 -19.93 -5.48 0.38
C ALA A 66 -20.37 -6.06 -0.98
N THR A 67 -19.45 -6.61 -1.77
CA THR A 67 -19.77 -7.31 -3.03
C THR A 67 -20.33 -8.73 -2.82
N GLY A 68 -20.27 -9.25 -1.59
CA GLY A 68 -20.63 -10.65 -1.28
C GLY A 68 -19.49 -11.65 -1.51
N ALA A 69 -18.28 -11.17 -1.84
CA ALA A 69 -17.10 -12.01 -1.93
C ALA A 69 -16.80 -12.70 -0.58
N GLU A 70 -16.47 -13.99 -0.62
CA GLU A 70 -16.12 -14.74 0.58
C GLU A 70 -14.71 -14.43 1.11
N PHE A 71 -14.53 -14.63 2.41
CA PHE A 71 -13.24 -14.49 3.07
C PHE A 71 -12.27 -15.61 2.65
N ASN A 72 -11.01 -15.26 2.42
CA ASN A 72 -9.96 -16.19 2.09
C ASN A 72 -8.71 -15.98 2.97
N GLN A 73 -8.54 -16.86 3.97
CA GLN A 73 -7.39 -16.84 4.89
C GLN A 73 -6.04 -16.95 4.18
N SER A 74 -5.97 -17.55 2.99
CA SER A 74 -4.68 -17.71 2.30
C SER A 74 -4.11 -16.40 1.75
N LEU A 75 -4.92 -15.34 1.72
CA LEU A 75 -4.55 -14.03 1.19
C LEU A 75 -3.89 -13.11 2.21
N ILE A 76 -3.86 -13.47 3.50
CA ILE A 76 -3.20 -12.64 4.53
C ILE A 76 -1.81 -13.16 4.87
N ASN A 77 -0.93 -12.27 5.31
CA ASN A 77 0.41 -12.66 5.71
C ASN A 77 0.38 -13.49 7.01
N PRO A 78 1.10 -14.62 7.10
CA PRO A 78 1.14 -15.39 8.34
C PRO A 78 1.68 -14.57 9.51
N ARG A 79 0.86 -14.40 10.56
CA ARG A 79 1.20 -13.67 11.79
C ARG A 79 2.61 -13.98 12.34
N THR A 80 3.02 -15.25 12.29
CA THR A 80 4.32 -15.73 12.81
C THR A 80 5.53 -15.16 12.08
N LYS A 81 5.34 -14.46 10.94
CA LYS A 81 6.42 -13.79 10.22
C LYS A 81 6.70 -12.37 10.70
N ALA A 82 5.80 -11.74 11.48
CA ALA A 82 5.94 -10.35 11.92
C ALA A 82 7.33 -10.06 12.52
N ASP A 83 7.77 -10.89 13.47
CA ASP A 83 9.07 -10.72 14.14
C ASP A 83 10.26 -10.81 13.17
N GLN A 84 10.12 -11.56 12.07
CA GLN A 84 11.17 -11.70 11.04
C GLN A 84 11.31 -10.44 10.18
N TYR A 85 10.35 -9.52 10.24
CA TYR A 85 10.38 -8.24 9.54
C TYR A 85 10.94 -7.12 10.41
N ALA A 86 10.98 -7.29 11.73
CA ALA A 86 11.50 -6.31 12.69
C ALA A 86 13.03 -6.21 12.74
N ASN A 87 13.76 -6.86 11.84
CA ASN A 87 15.23 -6.84 11.83
C ASN A 87 15.85 -5.64 11.09
N ARG A 88 15.05 -4.89 10.32
CA ARG A 88 15.47 -3.67 9.61
C ARG A 88 14.31 -2.68 9.59
N THR A 89 14.60 -1.41 9.84
CA THR A 89 13.60 -0.35 9.95
C THR A 89 12.75 -0.20 8.67
N GLU A 90 13.35 -0.20 7.48
CA GLU A 90 12.57 -0.11 6.23
C GLU A 90 11.68 -1.34 6.00
N LYS A 91 12.18 -2.52 6.38
CA LYS A 91 11.42 -3.78 6.26
C LYS A 91 10.26 -3.79 7.24
N ALA A 92 10.47 -3.30 8.46
CA ALA A 92 9.43 -3.14 9.47
C ALA A 92 8.35 -2.15 9.00
N ALA A 93 8.73 -1.00 8.43
CA ALA A 93 7.80 0.00 7.90
C ALA A 93 6.90 -0.59 6.80
N LEU A 94 7.50 -1.23 5.79
CA LEU A 94 6.74 -1.84 4.70
C LEU A 94 5.78 -2.93 5.21
N ASN A 95 6.24 -3.81 6.10
CA ASN A 95 5.40 -4.89 6.61
C ASN A 95 4.35 -4.41 7.63
N LEU A 96 4.60 -3.31 8.35
CA LEU A 96 3.59 -2.70 9.21
C LEU A 96 2.37 -2.24 8.38
N GLY A 97 2.63 -1.64 7.22
CA GLY A 97 1.58 -1.30 6.26
C GLY A 97 0.80 -2.51 5.75
N ALA A 98 1.51 -3.58 5.37
CA ALA A 98 0.88 -4.82 4.90
C ALA A 98 0.00 -5.45 5.99
N TYR A 99 0.52 -5.58 7.22
CA TYR A 99 -0.26 -6.13 8.34
C TYR A 99 -1.44 -5.24 8.71
N ALA A 100 -1.36 -3.92 8.51
CA ALA A 100 -2.51 -3.03 8.67
C ALA A 100 -3.64 -3.35 7.68
N ALA A 101 -3.31 -3.63 6.43
CA ALA A 101 -4.29 -4.09 5.44
C ALA A 101 -4.90 -5.44 5.83
N ASP A 102 -4.08 -6.38 6.32
CA ASP A 102 -4.55 -7.68 6.82
C ASP A 102 -5.53 -7.52 8.00
N ILE A 103 -5.26 -6.59 8.94
CA ILE A 103 -6.17 -6.26 10.03
C ILE A 103 -7.50 -5.71 9.49
N GLY A 104 -7.46 -4.84 8.47
CA GLY A 104 -8.65 -4.33 7.79
C GLY A 104 -9.49 -5.45 7.19
N TYR A 105 -8.85 -6.42 6.54
CA TYR A 105 -9.51 -7.57 5.94
C TYR A 105 -10.09 -8.54 6.95
N LEU A 106 -9.37 -8.84 8.03
CA LEU A 106 -9.92 -9.63 9.13
C LEU A 106 -11.14 -8.92 9.75
N SER A 107 -11.04 -7.62 9.97
CA SER A 107 -12.10 -6.84 10.60
C SER A 107 -13.37 -6.76 9.74
N SER A 108 -13.25 -6.62 8.41
CA SER A 108 -14.42 -6.56 7.52
C SER A 108 -15.20 -7.88 7.46
N TYR A 109 -14.54 -9.01 7.75
CA TYR A 109 -15.12 -10.36 7.72
C TYR A 109 -15.43 -10.96 9.10
N ASP A 110 -15.66 -10.13 10.12
CA ASP A 110 -15.99 -10.56 11.50
C ASP A 110 -14.91 -11.43 12.17
N LYS A 111 -13.66 -11.39 11.68
CA LYS A 111 -12.51 -12.11 12.26
C LYS A 111 -11.82 -11.28 13.34
N SER A 112 -12.60 -10.63 14.19
CA SER A 112 -12.11 -9.56 15.07
C SER A 112 -11.07 -10.04 16.10
N GLN A 113 -11.17 -11.27 16.61
CA GLN A 113 -10.14 -11.82 17.50
C GLN A 113 -8.81 -12.04 16.77
N GLU A 114 -8.84 -12.52 15.53
CA GLU A 114 -7.64 -12.64 14.70
C GLU A 114 -7.07 -11.25 14.38
N ALA A 115 -7.92 -10.25 14.11
CA ALA A 115 -7.50 -8.87 13.90
C ALA A 115 -6.74 -8.29 15.12
N ILE A 116 -7.24 -8.54 16.33
CA ILE A 116 -6.56 -8.16 17.59
C ILE A 116 -5.18 -8.81 17.70
N ASP A 117 -5.08 -10.09 17.35
CA ASP A 117 -3.81 -10.78 17.41
C ASP A 117 -2.80 -10.24 16.38
N TYR A 118 -3.25 -9.83 15.19
CA TYR A 118 -2.40 -9.14 14.21
C TYR A 118 -2.00 -7.75 14.69
N LEU A 119 -2.90 -7.02 15.34
CA LEU A 119 -2.60 -5.74 15.96
C LEU A 119 -1.52 -5.89 17.05
N ASN A 120 -1.54 -6.98 17.81
CA ASN A 120 -0.45 -7.33 18.73
C ASN A 120 0.86 -7.65 18.01
N ALA A 121 0.82 -8.35 16.87
CA ALA A 121 2.02 -8.62 16.06
C ALA A 121 2.62 -7.32 15.48
N CYS A 122 1.78 -6.34 15.13
CA CYS A 122 2.23 -5.01 14.68
C CYS A 122 3.01 -4.24 15.74
N LYS A 123 2.86 -4.54 17.04
CA LYS A 123 3.65 -3.87 18.08
C LYS A 123 5.14 -4.07 17.91
N GLY A 124 5.59 -5.29 17.58
CA GLY A 124 7.01 -5.57 17.36
C GLY A 124 7.59 -4.79 16.17
N LEU A 125 6.78 -4.64 15.11
CA LEU A 125 7.13 -3.82 13.95
C LEU A 125 7.16 -2.33 14.32
N ALA A 126 6.15 -1.86 15.05
CA ALA A 126 6.02 -0.48 15.50
C ALA A 126 7.12 -0.06 16.48
N ASP A 127 7.58 -0.98 17.33
CA ASP A 127 8.69 -0.75 18.26
C ASP A 127 10.00 -0.48 17.51
N ASN A 128 10.30 -1.27 16.47
CA ASN A 128 11.48 -1.06 15.63
C ASN A 128 11.49 0.29 14.89
N LEU A 129 10.30 0.86 14.70
CA LEU A 129 10.08 2.16 14.07
C LEU A 129 9.99 3.31 15.09
N GLY A 130 10.02 3.02 16.39
CA GLY A 130 9.82 4.02 17.45
C GLY A 130 8.40 4.61 17.50
N VAL A 131 7.41 3.92 16.91
CA VAL A 131 5.98 4.31 16.86
C VAL A 131 5.10 3.41 17.70
N ILE A 132 5.66 2.72 18.70
CA ILE A 132 4.93 1.78 19.55
C ILE A 132 3.69 2.43 20.21
N GLY A 133 3.74 3.74 20.48
CA GLY A 133 2.63 4.53 21.03
C GLY A 133 1.42 4.71 20.09
N SER A 134 1.53 4.32 18.83
CA SER A 134 0.39 4.23 17.92
C SER A 134 -0.34 2.90 18.05
N PHE A 135 0.30 1.86 18.59
CA PHE A 135 -0.25 0.50 18.75
C PHE A 135 -0.30 0.08 20.22
N ASP A 136 -0.54 1.04 21.11
CA ASP A 136 -0.45 0.87 22.55
C ASP A 136 -1.64 0.08 23.15
N LEU A 137 -1.59 -0.14 24.47
CA LEU A 137 -2.66 -0.81 25.21
C LEU A 137 -4.01 -0.08 25.13
N ALA A 138 -4.03 1.24 24.94
CA ALA A 138 -5.28 2.00 24.84
C ALA A 138 -5.96 1.74 23.49
N VAL A 139 -5.19 1.70 22.40
CA VAL A 139 -5.70 1.33 21.06
C VAL A 139 -6.26 -0.08 21.08
N LEU A 140 -5.53 -1.05 21.65
CA LEU A 140 -6.03 -2.42 21.78
C LEU A 140 -7.33 -2.52 22.58
N LYS A 141 -7.41 -1.84 23.72
CA LYS A 141 -8.65 -1.82 24.52
C LYS A 141 -9.82 -1.22 23.75
N ARG A 142 -9.58 -0.16 22.96
CA ARG A 142 -10.62 0.42 22.09
C ARG A 142 -11.03 -0.60 21.02
N PHE A 143 -10.09 -1.32 20.43
CA PHE A 143 -10.37 -2.39 19.46
C PHE A 143 -11.20 -3.52 20.09
N GLU A 144 -10.79 -4.04 21.24
CA GLU A 144 -11.51 -5.07 22.00
C GLU A 144 -12.92 -4.63 22.41
N SER A 145 -13.08 -3.37 22.83
CA SER A 145 -14.39 -2.83 23.23
C SER A 145 -15.35 -2.66 22.06
N ASN A 146 -14.84 -2.60 20.83
CA ASN A 146 -15.61 -2.42 19.59
C ASN A 146 -15.59 -3.69 18.72
N ILE A 147 -15.18 -4.84 19.27
CA ILE A 147 -14.93 -6.09 18.53
C ILE A 147 -16.12 -6.58 17.70
N SER A 148 -17.35 -6.22 18.09
CA SER A 148 -18.60 -6.59 17.41
C SER A 148 -19.09 -5.54 16.40
N ASN A 149 -18.35 -4.45 16.18
CA ASN A 149 -18.74 -3.35 15.30
C ASN A 149 -17.65 -3.08 14.25
N LYS A 150 -17.84 -3.66 13.06
CA LYS A 150 -16.94 -3.56 11.91
C LYS A 150 -16.55 -2.12 11.56
N ASP A 151 -17.53 -1.23 11.47
CA ASP A 151 -17.29 0.18 11.10
C ASP A 151 -16.42 0.87 12.14
N SER A 152 -16.66 0.58 13.42
CA SER A 152 -15.84 1.10 14.52
C SER A 152 -14.41 0.56 14.46
N LEU A 153 -14.22 -0.71 14.11
CA LEU A 153 -12.88 -1.30 13.91
C LEU A 153 -12.15 -0.65 12.71
N ALA A 154 -12.85 -0.38 11.61
CA ALA A 154 -12.30 0.32 10.45
C ALA A 154 -11.78 1.71 10.83
N ILE A 155 -12.61 2.49 11.54
CA ILE A 155 -12.27 3.83 12.01
C ILE A 155 -11.04 3.79 12.93
N LEU A 156 -11.03 2.87 13.91
CA LEU A 156 -9.90 2.73 14.84
C LEU A 156 -8.59 2.37 14.15
N LEU A 157 -8.66 1.48 13.14
CA LEU A 157 -7.51 1.12 12.33
C LEU A 157 -6.99 2.32 11.54
N ASN A 158 -7.87 3.05 10.87
CA ASN A 158 -7.52 4.26 10.11
C ASN A 158 -6.91 5.34 11.01
N GLU A 159 -7.49 5.60 12.19
CA GLU A 159 -6.91 6.50 13.20
C GLU A 159 -5.48 6.09 13.58
N THR A 160 -5.27 4.79 13.80
CA THR A 160 -3.98 4.23 14.21
C THR A 160 -2.91 4.37 13.13
N ILE A 161 -3.26 4.10 11.88
CA ILE A 161 -2.33 4.22 10.74
C ILE A 161 -2.04 5.69 10.44
N ASN A 162 -3.04 6.56 10.42
CA ASN A 162 -2.84 7.99 10.23
C ASN A 162 -1.93 8.58 11.31
N LYS A 163 -2.13 8.22 12.58
CA LYS A 163 -1.24 8.64 13.68
C LYS A 163 0.19 8.17 13.46
N THR A 164 0.37 6.93 12.99
CA THR A 164 1.69 6.37 12.68
C THR A 164 2.37 7.13 11.55
N GLU A 165 1.66 7.39 10.47
CA GLU A 165 2.18 8.14 9.34
C GLU A 165 2.54 9.59 9.71
N SER A 166 1.65 10.29 10.42
CA SER A 166 1.90 11.65 10.90
C SER A 166 3.15 11.70 11.76
N PHE A 167 3.31 10.79 12.71
CA PHE A 167 4.51 10.75 13.56
C PHE A 167 5.80 10.50 12.76
N LEU A 168 5.76 9.64 11.75
CA LEU A 168 6.91 9.39 10.87
C LEU A 168 7.22 10.62 10.01
N LYS A 169 6.20 11.33 9.50
CA LYS A 169 6.36 12.55 8.70
C LYS A 169 6.92 13.70 9.54
N ASP A 170 6.37 13.93 10.72
CA ASP A 170 6.77 15.01 11.64
C ASP A 170 8.23 14.86 12.10
N ASP A 171 8.68 13.62 12.29
CA ASP A 171 10.08 13.32 12.62
C ASP A 171 11.00 13.27 11.39
N SER A 172 10.59 13.85 10.27
CA SER A 172 11.34 13.89 8.99
C SER A 172 11.67 12.50 8.41
N ARG A 173 11.00 11.43 8.86
CA ARG A 173 11.15 10.05 8.37
C ARG A 173 10.15 9.75 7.25
N ASN A 174 10.04 10.66 6.28
CA ASN A 174 9.15 10.56 5.12
C ASN A 174 9.33 9.26 4.33
N LYS A 175 10.57 8.74 4.25
CA LYS A 175 10.86 7.44 3.64
C LYS A 175 10.11 6.29 4.33
N LEU A 176 10.06 6.28 5.66
CA LEU A 176 9.38 5.23 6.42
C LEU A 176 7.87 5.38 6.30
N ALA A 177 7.35 6.62 6.38
CA ALA A 177 5.92 6.89 6.15
C ALA A 177 5.47 6.39 4.76
N ALA A 178 6.25 6.70 3.72
CA ALA A 178 6.00 6.22 2.36
C ALA A 178 6.03 4.69 2.26
N LEU A 179 6.93 4.02 2.99
CA LEU A 179 6.99 2.55 3.02
C LEU A 179 5.77 1.94 3.72
N VAL A 180 5.30 2.51 4.84
CA VAL A 180 4.05 2.06 5.49
C VAL A 180 2.88 2.15 4.51
N LEU A 181 2.71 3.31 3.87
CA LEU A 181 1.65 3.51 2.87
C LEU A 181 1.77 2.51 1.71
N THR A 182 2.98 2.37 1.16
CA THR A 182 3.26 1.44 0.05
C THR A 182 2.92 0.00 0.40
N GLY A 183 3.29 -0.45 1.61
CA GLY A 183 3.00 -1.80 2.07
C GLY A 183 1.50 -2.05 2.19
N SER A 184 0.76 -1.06 2.70
CA SER A 184 -0.70 -1.12 2.82
C SER A 184 -1.38 -1.21 1.44
N PHE A 185 -0.92 -0.40 0.48
CA PHE A 185 -1.41 -0.45 -0.91
C PHE A 185 -1.12 -1.78 -1.60
N ILE A 186 0.13 -2.27 -1.51
CA ILE A 186 0.53 -3.54 -2.15
C ILE A 186 -0.30 -4.71 -1.61
N GLU A 187 -0.44 -4.81 -0.29
CA GLU A 187 -1.20 -5.90 0.33
C GLU A 187 -2.68 -5.82 -0.03
N SER A 188 -3.27 -4.62 -0.01
CA SER A 188 -4.68 -4.45 -0.34
C SER A 188 -4.98 -4.78 -1.81
N LEU A 189 -4.07 -4.46 -2.73
CA LEU A 189 -4.15 -4.88 -4.13
C LEU A 189 -3.99 -6.40 -4.27
N TYR A 190 -3.08 -7.00 -3.51
CA TYR A 190 -2.91 -8.45 -3.47
C TYR A 190 -4.18 -9.16 -3.01
N ILE A 191 -4.77 -8.73 -1.89
CA ILE A 191 -6.05 -9.24 -1.38
C ILE A 191 -7.14 -9.04 -2.42
N SER A 192 -7.29 -7.84 -2.98
CA SER A 192 -8.33 -7.54 -3.98
C SER A 192 -8.26 -8.46 -5.19
N THR A 193 -7.09 -8.57 -5.80
CA THR A 193 -6.89 -9.42 -6.98
C THR A 193 -6.96 -10.91 -6.64
N GLY A 194 -6.60 -11.29 -5.42
CA GLY A 194 -6.76 -12.64 -4.87
C GLY A 194 -8.24 -13.02 -4.74
N ILE A 195 -9.06 -12.11 -4.20
CA ILE A 195 -10.50 -12.31 -4.04
C ILE A 195 -11.18 -12.50 -5.39
N VAL A 196 -10.84 -11.70 -6.40
CA VAL A 196 -11.38 -11.84 -7.77
C VAL A 196 -11.13 -13.25 -8.33
N LYS A 197 -9.98 -13.87 -8.04
CA LYS A 197 -9.69 -15.24 -8.49
C LYS A 197 -10.56 -16.30 -7.81
N SER A 198 -10.94 -16.06 -6.55
CA SER A 198 -11.85 -16.93 -5.79
C SER A 198 -13.33 -16.60 -5.99
N TYR A 199 -13.65 -15.51 -6.71
CA TYR A 199 -15.03 -15.10 -6.91
C TYR A 199 -15.80 -16.15 -7.74
N PRO A 200 -17.04 -16.51 -7.38
CA PRO A 200 -17.83 -17.48 -8.13
C PRO A 200 -17.99 -17.02 -9.58
N LYS A 201 -17.51 -17.83 -10.53
CA LYS A 201 -17.59 -17.49 -11.97
C LYS A 201 -19.03 -17.24 -12.39
N ASP A 202 -19.98 -17.90 -11.74
CA ASP A 202 -21.38 -18.00 -12.14
C ASP A 202 -22.22 -16.78 -11.74
N MET A 203 -21.66 -15.86 -10.94
CA MET A 203 -22.33 -14.64 -10.48
C MET A 203 -22.13 -13.42 -11.39
N LEU A 204 -21.16 -13.45 -12.32
CA LEU A 204 -20.95 -12.38 -13.29
C LEU A 204 -21.46 -12.79 -14.67
N PRO A 205 -22.32 -11.97 -15.32
CA PRO A 205 -22.66 -12.13 -16.73
C PRO A 205 -21.39 -12.26 -17.58
N THR A 206 -21.42 -13.13 -18.60
CA THR A 206 -20.25 -13.52 -19.40
C THR A 206 -19.50 -12.35 -20.06
N ASP A 207 -20.18 -11.22 -20.20
CA ASP A 207 -19.75 -9.94 -20.78
C ASP A 207 -19.10 -8.98 -19.77
N GLN A 208 -19.11 -9.30 -18.47
CA GLN A 208 -18.49 -8.52 -17.39
C GLN A 208 -17.27 -9.22 -16.75
N ARG A 209 -16.74 -10.26 -17.40
CA ARG A 209 -15.57 -11.03 -16.95
C ARG A 209 -14.27 -10.55 -17.59
#